data_AF-A0A453P7T7-F1
#
_entry.id   AF-A0A453P7T7-F1
#
_cell.length_a   1.000
_cell.length_b   1.000
_cell.length_c   1.000
_cell.angle_alpha   90.00
_cell.angle_beta   90.00
_cell.angle_gamma   90.00
#
_symmetry.space_group_name_H-M   'P 1'
#
loop_
_entity.id
_entity.type
_entity.pdbx_description
1 polymer ?
#
loop_
_entity_poly.entity_id
_entity_poly.type
_entity_poly.pdbx_seq_one_letter_code
_entity_poly.pdbx_strand_id
1 'polypeptide(L)'
;MFKIGNSKELPPIPDHLSEEGKDFIRQCLQRDPSSRPTAVDLLQHSFVRSAPPLERPAASVPLEQLAAISCKPSSKVVGQAKNMPSLGLEGPSIYQRRAAKFSSTNR
;
A
#
# COMPACT_ATOMS: atom_id res chain seq x y z
N MET A 1 -13.57 23.79 -1.48
CA MET A 1 -14.46 22.68 -1.06
C MET A 1 -13.60 21.44 -0.90
N PHE A 2 -13.66 20.76 0.25
CA PHE A 2 -12.88 19.53 0.50
C PHE A 2 -13.80 18.32 0.36
N LYS A 3 -13.41 17.31 -0.43
CA LYS A 3 -14.12 16.03 -0.54
C LYS A 3 -13.37 14.98 0.29
N ILE A 4 -14.05 14.31 1.22
CA ILE A 4 -13.49 13.22 2.04
C ILE A 4 -13.60 11.90 1.25
N GLY A 5 -12.53 11.11 1.23
CA GLY A 5 -12.29 9.98 0.32
C GLY A 5 -13.08 8.68 0.56
N ASN A 6 -14.41 8.76 0.69
CA ASN A 6 -15.28 7.57 0.77
C ASN A 6 -16.41 7.53 -0.28
N SER A 7 -16.41 8.44 -1.25
CA SER A 7 -17.29 8.34 -2.41
C SER A 7 -16.85 7.22 -3.34
N LYS A 8 -17.82 6.57 -4.01
CA LYS A 8 -17.55 5.65 -5.13
C LYS A 8 -17.18 6.38 -6.42
N GLU A 9 -17.37 7.71 -6.45
CA GLU A 9 -17.07 8.58 -7.57
C GLU A 9 -15.54 8.71 -7.76
N LEU A 10 -15.08 8.53 -9.00
CA LEU A 10 -13.71 8.81 -9.40
C LEU A 10 -13.48 10.32 -9.56
N PRO A 11 -12.26 10.83 -9.32
CA PRO A 11 -11.94 12.20 -9.69
C PRO A 11 -12.17 12.41 -11.19
N PRO A 12 -12.59 13.61 -11.62
CA PRO A 12 -12.75 13.91 -13.03
C PRO A 12 -11.41 13.74 -13.74
N ILE A 13 -11.39 12.95 -14.80
CA ILE A 13 -10.20 12.76 -15.64
C ILE A 13 -10.06 14.00 -16.53
N PRO A 14 -8.88 14.62 -16.60
CA PRO A 14 -8.70 15.81 -17.42
C PRO A 14 -8.94 15.55 -18.91
N ASP A 15 -9.62 16.47 -19.60
CA ASP A 15 -10.00 16.28 -21.00
C ASP A 15 -8.84 16.37 -21.99
N HIS A 16 -7.75 17.04 -21.61
CA HIS A 16 -6.56 17.25 -22.45
C HIS A 16 -5.68 16.01 -22.59
N LEU A 17 -6.01 14.90 -21.91
CA LEU A 17 -5.30 13.65 -22.04
C LEU A 17 -5.70 12.91 -23.32
N SER A 18 -4.76 12.13 -23.87
CA SER A 18 -5.09 11.17 -24.93
C SER A 18 -6.08 10.12 -24.44
N GLU A 19 -6.81 9.48 -25.34
CA GLU A 19 -7.79 8.46 -24.94
C GLU A 19 -7.10 7.29 -24.23
N GLU A 20 -5.90 6.90 -24.68
CA GLU A 20 -5.08 5.87 -24.03
C GLU A 20 -4.66 6.29 -22.61
N GLY A 21 -4.37 7.57 -22.39
CA GLY A 21 -4.02 8.10 -21.08
C GLY A 21 -5.22 8.13 -20.14
N LYS A 22 -6.38 8.54 -20.65
CA LYS A 22 -7.65 8.48 -19.91
C LYS A 22 -7.97 7.04 -19.51
N ASP A 23 -7.80 6.09 -20.44
CA ASP A 23 -8.03 4.67 -20.17
C ASP A 23 -7.11 4.10 -19.09
N PHE A 24 -5.82 4.37 -19.22
CA PHE A 24 -4.83 3.96 -18.23
C PHE A 24 -5.17 4.46 -16.82
N ILE A 25 -5.60 5.72 -16.70
CA ILE A 25 -6.02 6.30 -15.41
C ILE A 25 -7.28 5.61 -14.87
N ARG A 26 -8.28 5.31 -15.71
CA ARG A 26 -9.49 4.57 -15.30
C ARG A 26 -9.14 3.21 -14.70
N GLN A 27 -8.22 2.48 -15.34
CA GLN A 27 -7.73 1.19 -14.86
C GLN A 27 -6.99 1.31 -13.51
N CYS A 28 -6.12 2.31 -13.37
CA CYS A 28 -5.38 2.55 -12.13
C CYS A 28 -6.28 2.91 -10.95
N LEU A 29 -7.32 3.71 -11.19
CA LEU A 29 -8.22 4.20 -10.16
C LEU A 29 -9.38 3.24 -9.85
N GLN A 30 -9.38 2.03 -10.41
CA GLN A 30 -10.42 1.05 -10.16
C GLN A 30 -10.54 0.72 -8.66
N ARG A 31 -11.71 0.99 -8.06
CA ARG A 31 -11.92 0.87 -6.61
C ARG A 31 -12.15 -0.56 -6.16
N ASP A 32 -12.89 -1.33 -6.96
CA ASP A 32 -13.08 -2.76 -6.72
C ASP A 32 -11.75 -3.50 -6.93
N PRO A 33 -11.19 -4.16 -5.90
CA PRO A 33 -9.94 -4.90 -6.01
C PRO A 33 -10.00 -6.02 -7.04
N SER A 34 -11.17 -6.64 -7.22
CA SER A 34 -11.35 -7.77 -8.14
C SER A 34 -11.26 -7.33 -9.60
N SER A 35 -11.64 -6.08 -9.87
CA SER A 35 -11.59 -5.48 -11.20
C SER A 35 -10.30 -4.70 -11.45
N ARG A 36 -9.44 -4.52 -10.44
CA ARG A 36 -8.22 -3.72 -10.56
C ARG A 36 -7.10 -4.57 -11.19
N PRO A 37 -6.56 -4.17 -12.35
CA PRO A 37 -5.46 -4.89 -12.98
C PRO A 37 -4.18 -4.83 -12.13
N THR A 38 -3.30 -5.81 -12.30
CA THR A 38 -2.03 -5.83 -11.60
C THR A 38 -1.07 -4.78 -12.18
N ALA A 39 -0.02 -4.44 -11.43
CA ALA A 39 1.01 -3.55 -11.94
C ALA A 39 1.67 -4.10 -13.21
N VAL A 40 1.81 -5.43 -13.33
CA VAL A 40 2.39 -6.07 -14.51
C VAL A 40 1.50 -5.86 -15.73
N ASP A 41 0.18 -6.00 -15.58
CA ASP A 41 -0.78 -5.78 -16.67
C ASP A 41 -0.80 -4.30 -17.09
N LEU A 42 -0.78 -3.38 -16.12
CA LEU A 42 -0.73 -1.95 -16.38
C LEU A 42 0.55 -1.51 -17.13
N LEU A 43 1.70 -2.11 -16.82
CA LEU A 43 2.95 -1.85 -17.54
C LEU A 43 2.90 -2.32 -19.00
N GLN A 44 2.02 -3.27 -19.33
CA GLN A 44 1.80 -3.71 -20.71
C GLN A 44 0.85 -2.80 -21.49
N HIS A 45 0.22 -1.81 -20.85
CA HIS A 45 -0.70 -0.89 -21.49
C HIS A 45 0.01 0.02 -22.52
N SER A 46 -0.66 0.31 -23.64
CA SER A 46 -0.13 1.12 -24.75
C SER A 46 0.38 2.50 -24.29
N PHE A 47 -0.31 3.13 -23.33
CA PHE A 47 0.10 4.41 -22.74
C PHE A 47 1.52 4.38 -22.17
N VAL A 48 1.90 3.27 -21.51
CA VAL A 48 3.22 3.13 -20.87
C VAL A 48 4.25 2.61 -21.88
N ARG A 49 3.86 1.68 -22.75
CA ARG A 49 4.78 1.08 -23.75
C ARG A 49 5.21 2.04 -24.84
N SER A 50 4.36 3.01 -25.18
CA SER A 50 4.67 4.05 -26.16
C SER A 50 5.51 5.18 -25.58
N ALA A 51 5.79 5.16 -24.27
CA ALA A 51 6.70 6.14 -23.69
C ALA A 51 8.11 5.88 -24.23
N PRO A 52 8.82 6.93 -24.69
CA PRO A 52 10.22 6.78 -25.04
C PRO A 52 10.97 6.23 -23.82
N PRO A 53 11.98 5.36 -24.02
CA PRO A 53 12.86 4.97 -22.94
C PRO A 53 13.30 6.22 -22.22
N LEU A 54 13.06 6.26 -20.90
CA LEU A 54 13.66 7.31 -20.09
C LEU A 54 15.16 7.12 -20.27
N GLU A 55 15.79 8.04 -21.00
CA GLU A 55 17.21 8.32 -20.91
C GLU A 55 17.48 8.78 -19.46
N ARG A 56 17.35 7.87 -18.49
CA ARG A 56 18.10 7.99 -17.26
C ARG A 56 19.53 7.89 -17.74
N PRO A 57 20.39 8.88 -17.47
CA PRO A 57 21.81 8.59 -17.46
C PRO A 57 21.95 7.42 -16.49
N ALA A 58 22.15 6.22 -17.04
CA ALA A 58 22.61 5.06 -16.30
C ALA A 58 24.07 5.35 -15.94
N ALA A 59 24.32 6.44 -15.22
CA ALA A 59 25.47 6.51 -14.37
C ALA A 59 25.17 5.49 -13.27
N SER A 60 25.64 4.27 -13.52
CA SER A 60 26.23 3.42 -12.50
C SER A 60 26.93 4.32 -11.49
N VAL A 61 26.25 4.72 -10.42
CA VAL A 61 26.94 5.10 -9.20
C VAL A 61 27.51 3.80 -8.66
N PRO A 62 28.84 3.62 -8.61
CA PRO A 62 29.42 2.44 -8.00
C PRO A 62 28.86 2.28 -6.58
N LEU A 63 28.49 1.07 -6.24
CA LEU A 63 27.93 0.64 -4.95
C LEU A 63 28.93 0.78 -3.77
N GLU A 64 29.86 1.74 -3.82
CA GLU A 64 30.84 1.96 -2.74
C GLU A 64 30.41 3.04 -1.75
N GLN A 65 29.48 3.93 -2.09
CA GLN A 65 29.07 5.02 -1.17
C GLN A 65 27.89 4.69 -0.23
N LEU A 66 27.33 3.48 -0.26
CA LEU A 66 26.30 3.03 0.70
C LEU A 66 26.87 2.41 1.99
N ALA A 67 28.19 2.33 2.14
CA ALA A 67 28.84 1.71 3.29
C ALA A 67 28.67 2.48 4.62
N ALA A 68 28.05 3.66 4.62
CA ALA A 68 27.81 4.44 5.85
C ALA A 68 26.48 4.16 6.55
N ILE A 69 25.59 3.32 6.01
CA ILE A 69 24.35 2.91 6.70
C ILE A 69 24.52 1.50 7.27
N SER A 70 25.42 1.38 8.23
CA SER A 70 25.60 0.16 9.02
C SER A 70 24.38 -0.07 9.93
N CYS A 71 23.35 -0.78 9.46
CA CYS A 71 22.43 -1.48 10.36
C CYS A 71 23.19 -2.66 10.97
N LYS A 72 23.75 -2.46 12.16
CA LYS A 72 24.38 -3.52 12.95
C LYS A 72 23.32 -4.58 13.31
N PRO A 73 23.52 -5.87 13.03
CA PRO A 73 22.76 -6.92 13.67
C PRO A 73 23.40 -7.20 15.04
N SER A 74 22.83 -6.70 16.14
CA SER A 74 23.26 -7.14 17.47
C SER A 74 22.29 -8.18 18.02
N SER A 75 22.74 -9.43 17.90
CA SER A 75 22.71 -10.48 18.94
C SER A 75 21.41 -10.69 19.73
N LYS A 76 20.90 -11.93 19.61
CA LYS A 76 19.95 -12.59 20.51
C LYS A 76 20.21 -12.23 21.98
N VAL A 77 19.20 -11.73 22.68
CA VAL A 77 19.12 -11.83 24.14
C VAL A 77 17.93 -12.73 24.48
N VAL A 78 18.23 -13.88 25.08
CA VAL A 78 17.24 -14.68 25.81
C VAL A 78 17.09 -13.98 27.16
N GLY A 79 15.90 -13.46 27.42
CA GLY A 79 15.55 -12.81 28.69
C GLY A 79 14.10 -13.07 29.02
N GLN A 80 13.87 -14.03 29.90
CA GLN A 80 12.56 -14.33 30.49
C GLN A 80 12.18 -13.19 31.44
N ALA A 81 11.27 -12.31 31.03
CA ALA A 81 10.76 -11.23 31.86
C ALA A 81 9.29 -11.48 32.21
N LYS A 82 9.12 -12.07 33.39
CA LYS A 82 7.91 -12.08 34.22
C LYS A 82 7.39 -10.65 34.47
N ASN A 83 6.08 -10.49 34.29
CA ASN A 83 5.16 -9.53 34.91
C ASN A 83 5.68 -8.09 35.14
N MET A 84 5.15 -7.13 34.37
CA MET A 84 5.16 -5.71 34.75
C MET A 84 3.75 -5.28 35.17
N PRO A 85 3.61 -4.49 36.23
CA PRO A 85 2.37 -4.34 36.98
C PRO A 85 1.42 -3.32 36.36
N SER A 86 0.14 -3.57 36.60
CA SER A 86 -0.98 -2.65 36.39
C SER A 86 -0.71 -1.28 37.00
N LEU A 87 -0.67 -0.23 36.18
CA LEU A 87 -0.99 1.14 36.61
C LEU A 87 -2.41 1.43 36.14
N GLY A 88 -3.35 1.16 37.03
CA GLY A 88 -4.75 1.54 36.88
C GLY A 88 -4.87 3.06 36.85
N LEU A 89 -5.45 3.55 35.76
CA LEU A 89 -6.21 4.80 35.76
C LEU A 89 -7.55 4.48 35.13
N GLU A 90 -8.53 4.42 36.04
CA GLU A 90 -9.93 4.17 35.84
C GLU A 90 -10.51 5.07 34.73
N GLY A 91 -11.07 4.47 33.70
CA GLY A 91 -11.82 5.16 32.64
C GLY A 91 -12.88 4.22 32.07
N PRO A 92 -14.18 4.59 32.09
CA PRO A 92 -15.26 3.67 31.74
C PRO A 92 -15.18 3.23 30.27
N SER A 93 -15.05 1.91 30.11
CA SER A 93 -15.06 1.14 28.87
C SER A 93 -16.29 1.39 28.02
N ILE A 94 -16.12 1.72 26.74
CA ILE A 94 -17.08 1.41 25.67
C ILE A 94 -16.30 1.02 24.40
N TYR A 95 -15.77 -0.21 24.34
CA TYR A 95 -15.48 -0.87 23.05
C TYR A 95 -15.52 -2.39 23.23
N GLN A 96 -16.72 -2.93 23.44
CA GLN A 96 -16.96 -4.36 23.25
C GLN A 96 -17.39 -4.57 21.80
N ARG A 97 -16.48 -5.00 20.92
CA ARG A 97 -16.86 -5.58 19.63
C ARG A 97 -16.58 -7.08 19.66
N ARG A 98 -17.69 -7.82 19.65
CA ARG A 98 -17.84 -9.27 19.83
C ARG A 98 -17.00 -10.06 18.82
N ALA A 99 -16.33 -11.10 19.31
CA ALA A 99 -15.73 -12.14 18.49
C ALA A 99 -16.83 -12.93 17.76
N ALA A 100 -16.78 -12.98 16.43
CA ALA A 100 -17.59 -13.89 15.63
C ALA A 100 -17.00 -15.30 15.75
N LYS A 101 -17.74 -16.22 16.37
CA LYS A 101 -17.41 -17.65 16.36
C LYS A 101 -17.94 -18.26 15.06
N PHE A 102 -17.03 -18.81 14.27
CA PHE A 102 -17.35 -19.62 13.10
C PHE A 102 -17.90 -20.97 13.58
N SER A 103 -19.18 -21.26 13.33
CA SER A 103 -19.73 -22.61 13.53
C SER A 103 -19.84 -23.30 12.18
N SER A 104 -18.96 -24.29 11.96
CA SER A 104 -19.18 -25.34 10.95
C SER A 104 -20.32 -26.23 11.43
N THR A 105 -21.32 -26.44 10.57
CA THR A 105 -22.30 -27.52 10.74
C THR A 105 -22.22 -28.41 9.50
N ASN A 106 -21.76 -29.63 9.72
CA ASN A 106 -21.75 -30.73 8.78
C ASN A 106 -22.95 -31.63 9.10
N ARG A 107 -23.91 -31.74 8.18
CA ARG A 107 -24.70 -32.96 7.93
C ARG A 107 -25.54 -32.82 6.68
#